data_AF-A0A962NQ13-F1
#
_entry.id   AF-A0A962NQ13-F1
#
_cell.length_a   1.000
_cell.length_b   1.000
_cell.length_c   1.000
_cell.angle_alpha   90.00
_cell.angle_beta   90.00
_cell.angle_gamma   90.00
#
_symmetry.space_group_name_H-M   'P 1'
#
loop_
_entity.id
_entity.type
_entity.pdbx_description
1 polymer ?
#
loop_
_entity_poly.entity_id
_entity_poly.type
_entity_poly.pdbx_seq_one_letter_code
_entity_poly.pdbx_strand_id
1 'polypeptide(L)'
;CLVDIGGGTSDIAIFTEGAIRHTGVIPIAGDQVTNDIAMALRTPTENADEIKIKYACALTQLASAGETIKVPSVGDRPPRELSRQALAEVVEPRYDELFTLIKAELQRSGFENMLAAGIVLTGGTSKMEGVVELAEEIFHAPVRIGVPQDVKGLSDIVRNPIYSTGVGLLLYGVKQQQDRDMQAPPKEVKMGFSDKVSAWIKKNL
;
A
#
# COMPACT_ATOMS: atom_id res chain seq x y z
N CYS A 1 4.69 8.43 8.79
CA CYS A 1 3.30 8.31 8.28
C CYS A 1 3.23 7.15 7.30
N LEU A 2 2.11 6.42 7.25
CA LEU A 2 1.82 5.41 6.24
C LEU A 2 0.72 5.93 5.31
N VAL A 3 0.91 5.79 4.00
CA VAL A 3 -0.09 6.10 2.98
C VAL A 3 -0.26 4.88 2.09
N ASP A 4 -1.44 4.26 2.11
CA ASP A 4 -1.81 3.15 1.24
C ASP A 4 -2.59 3.68 0.03
N ILE A 5 -2.01 3.56 -1.17
CA ILE A 5 -2.57 4.09 -2.41
C ILE A 5 -3.11 2.92 -3.24
N GLY A 6 -4.42 2.74 -3.18
CA GLY A 6 -5.16 1.70 -3.89
C GLY A 6 -5.58 2.09 -5.31
N GLY A 7 -6.64 1.43 -5.80
CA GLY A 7 -7.32 1.82 -7.05
C GLY A 7 -8.21 3.05 -6.85
N GLY A 8 -9.15 2.97 -5.90
CA GLY A 8 -10.13 4.04 -5.69
C GLY A 8 -9.85 4.98 -4.52
N THR A 9 -9.04 4.58 -3.55
CA THR A 9 -8.78 5.36 -2.32
C THR A 9 -7.31 5.41 -1.97
N SER A 10 -6.95 6.50 -1.29
CA SER A 10 -5.67 6.65 -0.60
C SER A 10 -5.92 6.78 0.89
N ASP A 11 -5.49 5.79 1.66
CA ASP A 11 -5.69 5.71 3.10
C ASP A 11 -4.44 6.17 3.84
N ILE A 12 -4.59 7.04 4.84
CA ILE A 12 -3.50 7.66 5.60
C ILE A 12 -3.59 7.18 7.04
N ALA A 13 -2.46 6.76 7.62
CA ALA A 13 -2.33 6.44 9.03
C ALA A 13 -1.06 7.08 9.62
N ILE A 14 -1.24 7.87 10.68
CA ILE A 14 -0.15 8.55 11.38
C ILE A 14 0.11 7.84 12.69
N PHE A 15 1.36 7.46 12.91
CA PHE A 15 1.81 6.74 14.11
C PHE A 15 2.72 7.63 14.96
N THR A 16 2.56 7.56 16.27
CA THR A 16 3.45 8.19 17.25
C THR A 16 3.53 7.29 18.47
N GLU A 17 4.75 7.04 18.96
CA GLU A 17 4.98 6.20 20.16
C GLU A 17 4.34 4.81 20.04
N GLY A 18 4.36 4.23 18.83
CA GLY A 18 3.81 2.89 18.57
C GLY A 18 2.28 2.82 18.49
N ALA A 19 1.57 3.94 18.57
CA ALA A 19 0.11 4.00 18.46
C ALA A 19 -0.33 4.87 17.28
N ILE A 20 -1.52 4.58 16.73
CA ILE A 20 -2.16 5.41 15.72
C ILE A 20 -2.69 6.69 16.39
N ARG A 21 -2.33 7.85 15.84
CA ARG A 21 -2.80 9.17 16.29
C ARG A 21 -3.86 9.76 15.36
N HIS A 22 -3.79 9.46 14.07
CA HIS A 22 -4.75 9.95 13.06
C HIS A 22 -4.91 8.94 11.93
N THR A 23 -6.10 8.94 11.34
CA THR A 23 -6.39 8.24 10.10
C THR A 23 -7.20 9.14 9.17
N GLY A 24 -6.91 9.13 7.88
CA GLY A 24 -7.65 9.87 6.87
C GLY A 24 -7.85 9.04 5.61
N VAL A 25 -8.83 9.40 4.79
CA VAL A 25 -9.08 8.75 3.50
C VAL A 25 -9.32 9.81 2.45
N ILE A 26 -8.63 9.69 1.32
CA ILE A 26 -8.83 10.55 0.15
C ILE A 26 -9.45 9.68 -0.95
N PRO A 27 -10.60 10.08 -1.53
CA PRO A 27 -11.33 9.28 -2.53
C PRO A 27 -10.73 9.40 -3.94
N ILE A 28 -9.39 9.40 -4.02
CA ILE A 28 -8.61 9.50 -5.25
C ILE A 28 -7.38 8.59 -5.11
N ALA A 29 -7.10 7.80 -6.15
CA ALA A 29 -5.90 6.97 -6.24
C ALA A 29 -5.61 6.56 -7.71
N GLY A 30 -5.34 5.29 -7.97
CA GLY A 30 -4.89 4.79 -9.27
C GLY A 30 -5.94 4.83 -10.39
N ASP A 31 -7.23 4.84 -10.07
CA ASP A 31 -8.32 4.84 -11.06
C ASP A 31 -8.37 6.17 -11.81
N GLN A 32 -8.11 7.29 -11.12
CA GLN A 32 -8.03 8.61 -11.72
C GLN A 32 -6.86 8.71 -12.71
N VAL A 33 -5.72 8.08 -12.41
CA VAL A 33 -4.59 7.98 -13.35
C VAL A 33 -5.02 7.23 -14.61
N THR A 34 -5.70 6.10 -14.46
CA THR A 34 -6.21 5.32 -15.60
C THR A 34 -7.19 6.15 -16.45
N ASN A 35 -8.09 6.90 -15.81
CA ASN A 35 -9.06 7.74 -16.50
C ASN A 35 -8.39 8.88 -17.29
N ASP A 36 -7.40 9.55 -16.71
CA ASP A 36 -6.65 10.61 -17.40
C ASP A 36 -5.91 10.07 -18.62
N ILE A 37 -5.26 8.91 -18.50
CA ILE A 37 -4.61 8.21 -19.62
C ILE A 37 -5.64 7.84 -20.70
N ALA A 38 -6.78 7.25 -20.31
CA ALA A 38 -7.84 6.85 -21.24
C ALA A 38 -8.35 8.06 -22.05
N MET A 39 -8.57 9.19 -21.38
CA MET A 39 -9.03 10.43 -22.01
C MET A 39 -7.97 11.03 -22.92
N ALA A 40 -6.73 11.18 -22.44
CA ALA A 40 -5.63 11.78 -23.21
C ALA A 40 -5.30 10.95 -24.46
N LEU A 41 -5.23 9.63 -24.31
CA LEU A 41 -4.88 8.72 -25.40
C LEU A 41 -6.08 8.31 -26.25
N ARG A 42 -7.31 8.63 -25.84
CA ARG A 42 -8.56 8.18 -26.51
C ARG A 42 -8.56 6.66 -26.71
N THR A 43 -8.30 5.92 -25.64
CA THR A 43 -8.23 4.45 -25.61
C THR A 43 -9.17 3.91 -24.54
N PRO A 44 -9.72 2.68 -24.66
CA PRO A 44 -10.54 2.07 -23.62
C PRO A 44 -9.82 2.00 -22.27
N THR A 45 -10.56 2.09 -21.17
CA THR A 45 -10.03 2.08 -19.79
C THR A 45 -9.15 0.86 -19.51
N GLU A 46 -9.52 -0.32 -20.00
CA GLU A 46 -8.71 -1.54 -19.86
C GLU A 46 -7.31 -1.38 -20.48
N ASN A 47 -7.25 -0.88 -21.72
CA ASN A 47 -5.98 -0.60 -22.39
C ASN A 47 -5.18 0.51 -21.68
N ALA A 48 -5.87 1.53 -21.16
CA ALA A 48 -5.22 2.60 -20.40
C ALA A 48 -4.60 2.07 -19.11
N ASP A 49 -5.26 1.14 -18.41
CA ASP A 49 -4.75 0.53 -17.19
C ASP A 49 -3.52 -0.35 -17.48
N GLU A 50 -3.55 -1.11 -18.58
CA GLU A 50 -2.38 -1.85 -19.04
C GLU A 50 -1.20 -0.92 -19.38
N ILE A 51 -1.47 0.18 -20.08
CA ILE A 51 -0.44 1.17 -20.43
C ILE A 51 0.13 1.80 -19.16
N LYS A 52 -0.73 2.14 -18.18
CA LYS A 52 -0.33 2.65 -16.87
C LYS A 52 0.64 1.70 -16.18
N ILE A 53 0.26 0.43 -16.05
CA ILE A 53 1.07 -0.58 -15.34
C ILE A 53 2.41 -0.82 -16.03
N LYS A 54 2.45 -0.81 -17.37
CA LYS A 54 3.64 -1.18 -18.14
C LYS A 54 4.62 -0.04 -18.37
N TYR A 55 4.12 1.18 -18.56
CA TYR A 55 4.94 2.26 -19.15
C TYR A 55 4.87 3.61 -18.43
N ALA A 56 3.90 3.81 -17.54
CA ALA A 56 3.74 5.13 -16.90
C ALA A 56 4.90 5.44 -15.95
N CYS A 57 5.13 6.74 -15.78
CA CYS A 57 6.08 7.30 -14.85
C CYS A 57 5.43 8.52 -14.20
N ALA A 58 5.54 8.64 -12.88
CA ALA A 58 5.03 9.75 -12.11
C ALA A 58 5.92 10.99 -12.20
N LEU A 59 7.16 10.87 -12.69
CA LEU A 59 8.07 12.00 -12.87
C LEU A 59 8.62 12.04 -14.30
N THR A 60 8.17 13.01 -15.09
CA THR A 60 8.47 13.16 -16.52
C THR A 60 9.97 13.21 -16.80
N GLN A 61 10.75 13.78 -15.88
CA GLN A 61 12.21 13.88 -16.00
C GLN A 61 12.92 12.50 -16.05
N LEU A 62 12.28 11.46 -15.51
CA LEU A 62 12.82 10.09 -15.53
C LEU A 62 12.37 9.31 -16.78
N ALA A 63 11.34 9.78 -17.48
CA ALA A 63 10.87 9.14 -18.70
C ALA A 63 11.84 9.45 -19.86
N SER A 64 12.43 8.40 -20.44
CA SER A 64 13.35 8.55 -21.57
C SER A 64 12.65 9.12 -22.80
N ALA A 65 13.14 10.25 -23.31
CA ALA A 65 12.61 10.91 -24.51
C ALA A 65 12.68 10.04 -25.78
N GLY A 66 13.58 9.05 -25.81
CA GLY A 66 13.74 8.14 -26.95
C GLY A 66 12.86 6.88 -26.89
N GLU A 67 12.17 6.64 -25.77
CA GLU A 67 11.34 5.46 -25.59
C GLU A 67 9.92 5.71 -26.14
N THR A 68 9.46 4.84 -27.04
CA THR A 68 8.12 4.90 -27.61
C THR A 68 7.29 3.68 -27.19
N ILE A 69 5.99 3.90 -27.01
CA ILE A 69 5.02 2.88 -26.64
C ILE A 69 3.97 2.74 -27.73
N LYS A 70 3.44 1.53 -27.89
CA LYS A 70 2.33 1.26 -28.80
C LYS A 70 1.01 1.35 -28.05
N VAL A 71 0.18 2.30 -28.47
CA VAL A 71 -1.15 2.53 -27.92
C VAL A 71 -2.17 1.90 -28.87
N PRO A 72 -2.98 0.92 -28.41
CA PRO A 72 -4.08 0.39 -29.20
C PRO A 72 -5.02 1.52 -29.63
N SER A 73 -5.46 1.51 -30.88
CA SER A 73 -6.48 2.45 -31.35
C SER A 73 -7.88 1.86 -31.16
N VAL A 74 -8.89 2.72 -31.15
CA VAL A 74 -10.31 2.30 -31.13
C VAL A 74 -10.73 1.87 -32.54
N GLY A 75 -11.47 0.75 -32.63
CA GLY A 75 -11.93 0.16 -33.89
C GLY A 75 -10.81 -0.51 -34.69
N ASP A 76 -10.99 -0.63 -36.01
CA ASP A 76 -10.02 -1.31 -36.91
C ASP A 76 -8.80 -0.45 -37.29
N ARG A 77 -8.52 0.62 -36.52
CA ARG A 77 -7.40 1.51 -36.79
C ARG A 77 -6.09 0.90 -36.28
N PRO A 78 -4.97 1.08 -37.00
CA PRO A 78 -3.68 0.58 -36.55
C PRO A 78 -3.29 1.24 -35.21
N PRO A 79 -2.51 0.54 -34.35
CA PRO A 79 -1.93 1.13 -33.15
C PRO A 79 -1.12 2.38 -33.47
N ARG A 80 -1.14 3.35 -32.55
CA ARG A 80 -0.37 4.60 -32.65
C ARG A 80 0.87 4.50 -31.78
N GLU A 81 1.95 5.13 -32.22
CA GLU A 81 3.13 5.32 -31.39
C GLU A 81 3.02 6.62 -30.59
N LEU A 82 3.37 6.55 -29.31
CA LEU A 82 3.42 7.67 -28.39
C LEU A 82 4.78 7.63 -27.69
N SER A 83 5.43 8.78 -27.45
CA SER A 83 6.60 8.80 -26.59
C SER A 83 6.19 8.50 -25.14
N ARG A 84 7.05 7.80 -24.40
CA ARG A 84 6.84 7.54 -22.98
C ARG A 84 6.82 8.84 -22.17
N GLN A 85 7.59 9.84 -22.59
CA GLN A 85 7.56 11.18 -22.02
C GLN A 85 6.17 11.83 -22.14
N ALA A 86 5.50 11.73 -23.29
CA ALA A 86 4.15 12.26 -23.45
C ALA A 86 3.11 11.52 -22.58
N LEU A 87 3.34 10.24 -22.25
CA LEU A 87 2.54 9.55 -21.24
C LEU A 87 2.80 10.11 -19.84
N ALA A 88 4.07 10.35 -19.48
CA ALA A 88 4.43 10.93 -18.19
C ALA A 88 3.85 12.34 -17.99
N GLU A 89 3.79 13.16 -19.05
CA GLU A 89 3.14 14.48 -19.03
C GLU A 89 1.63 14.42 -18.69
N VAL A 90 0.98 13.26 -18.87
CA VAL A 90 -0.41 13.02 -18.44
C VAL A 90 -0.46 12.52 -17.00
N VAL A 91 0.52 11.72 -16.57
CA VAL A 91 0.52 11.00 -15.29
C VAL A 91 1.03 11.86 -14.14
N GLU A 92 2.10 12.62 -14.35
CA GLU A 92 2.72 13.46 -13.32
C GLU A 92 1.73 14.45 -12.68
N PRO A 93 0.91 15.22 -13.43
CA PRO A 93 -0.05 16.15 -12.82
C PRO A 93 -1.07 15.46 -11.91
N ARG A 94 -1.45 14.21 -12.21
CA ARG A 94 -2.39 13.44 -11.38
C ARG A 94 -1.75 13.00 -10.07
N TYR A 95 -0.47 12.59 -10.11
CA TYR A 95 0.27 12.26 -8.88
C TYR A 95 0.57 13.51 -8.06
N ASP A 96 0.88 14.65 -8.70
CA ASP A 96 1.06 15.93 -8.02
C ASP A 96 -0.20 16.34 -7.26
N GLU A 97 -1.37 16.27 -7.92
CA GLU A 97 -2.65 16.54 -7.28
C GLU A 97 -2.91 15.59 -6.09
N LEU A 98 -2.69 14.29 -6.29
CA LEU A 98 -2.88 13.28 -5.24
C LEU A 98 -1.99 13.58 -4.01
N PHE A 99 -0.70 13.83 -4.22
CA PHE A 99 0.22 14.12 -3.12
C PHE A 99 -0.06 15.47 -2.47
N THR A 100 -0.48 16.48 -3.24
CA THR A 100 -0.94 17.76 -2.69
C THR A 100 -2.16 17.59 -1.79
N LEU A 101 -3.13 16.75 -2.18
CA LEU A 101 -4.29 16.43 -1.34
C LEU A 101 -3.89 15.67 -0.07
N ILE A 102 -2.96 14.72 -0.17
CA ILE A 102 -2.40 14.01 0.99
C ILE A 102 -1.71 15.00 1.92
N LYS A 103 -0.89 15.91 1.39
CA LYS A 103 -0.20 16.95 2.18
C LYS A 103 -1.19 17.86 2.89
N ALA A 104 -2.26 18.28 2.21
CA ALA A 104 -3.32 19.08 2.80
C ALA A 104 -4.03 18.33 3.94
N GLU A 105 -4.25 17.02 3.82
CA GLU A 105 -4.81 16.20 4.90
C GLU A 105 -3.86 16.11 6.10
N LEU A 106 -2.57 15.92 5.86
CA LEU A 106 -1.54 15.91 6.92
C LEU A 106 -1.49 17.25 7.67
N GLN A 107 -1.56 18.37 6.94
CA GLN A 107 -1.66 19.71 7.50
C GLN A 107 -2.93 19.91 8.33
N ARG A 108 -4.08 19.55 7.77
CA ARG A 108 -5.39 19.66 8.41
C ARG A 108 -5.47 18.85 9.70
N SER A 109 -4.82 17.69 9.74
CA SER A 109 -4.75 16.83 10.93
C SER A 109 -3.90 17.42 12.07
N GLY A 110 -3.05 18.42 11.79
CA GLY A 110 -2.12 19.01 12.76
C GLY A 110 -0.86 18.19 13.01
N PHE A 111 -0.66 17.08 12.29
CA PHE A 111 0.45 16.14 12.50
C PHE A 111 1.59 16.27 11.48
N GLU A 112 1.55 17.24 10.56
CA GLU A 112 2.60 17.47 9.54
C GLU A 112 4.01 17.56 10.15
N ASN A 113 4.16 18.28 11.26
CA ASN A 113 5.45 18.45 11.94
C ASN A 113 5.98 17.17 12.60
N MET A 114 5.14 16.12 12.72
CA MET A 114 5.50 14.83 13.31
C MET A 114 6.03 13.84 12.26
N LEU A 115 6.16 14.27 11.01
CA LEU A 115 6.69 13.48 9.89
C LEU A 115 8.22 13.40 9.86
N ALA A 116 8.92 13.73 10.94
CA ALA A 116 10.39 13.67 11.00
C ALA A 116 10.97 12.28 10.65
N ALA A 117 10.19 11.20 10.86
CA ALA A 117 10.55 9.84 10.47
C ALA A 117 10.27 9.49 8.99
N GLY A 118 9.73 10.44 8.23
CA GLY A 118 9.35 10.29 6.83
C GLY A 118 7.96 9.67 6.60
N ILE A 119 7.70 9.46 5.30
CA ILE A 119 6.46 8.89 4.78
C ILE A 119 6.75 7.53 4.15
N VAL A 120 5.89 6.57 4.41
CA VAL A 120 5.92 5.24 3.81
C VAL A 120 4.73 5.12 2.87
N LEU A 121 4.99 4.96 1.59
CA LEU A 121 3.96 4.68 0.58
C LEU A 121 3.78 3.16 0.43
N THR A 122 2.56 2.70 0.29
CA THR A 122 2.23 1.30 0.00
C THR A 122 1.01 1.23 -0.92
N GLY A 123 0.54 0.04 -1.26
CA GLY A 123 -0.57 -0.18 -2.17
C GLY A 123 -0.11 -0.32 -3.62
N GLY A 124 -1.01 -0.73 -4.50
CA GLY A 124 -0.65 -1.02 -5.90
C GLY A 124 -0.17 0.19 -6.68
N THR A 125 -0.76 1.35 -6.43
CA THR A 125 -0.45 2.60 -7.14
C THR A 125 0.87 3.23 -6.66
N SER A 126 1.39 2.79 -5.50
CA SER A 126 2.73 3.18 -5.03
C SER A 126 3.89 2.53 -5.79
N LYS A 127 3.61 1.66 -6.77
CA LYS A 127 4.64 0.99 -7.60
C LYS A 127 5.08 1.80 -8.82
N MET A 128 4.45 2.95 -9.05
CA MET A 128 4.73 3.78 -10.21
C MET A 128 6.19 4.24 -10.21
N GLU A 129 6.85 4.21 -11.35
CA GLU A 129 8.20 4.75 -11.49
C GLU A 129 8.19 6.26 -11.19
N GLY A 130 9.21 6.79 -10.51
CA GLY A 130 9.30 8.22 -10.17
C GLY A 130 8.40 8.67 -9.02
N VAL A 131 7.63 7.76 -8.41
CA VAL A 131 6.65 8.11 -7.37
C VAL A 131 7.30 8.56 -6.06
N VAL A 132 8.49 8.04 -5.73
CA VAL A 132 9.22 8.41 -4.51
C VAL A 132 9.81 9.80 -4.69
N GLU A 133 10.46 10.02 -5.83
CA GLU A 133 11.09 11.28 -6.21
C GLU A 133 10.07 12.43 -6.19
N LEU A 134 8.94 12.27 -6.89
CA LEU A 134 7.87 13.27 -6.88
C LEU A 134 7.29 13.49 -5.47
N ALA A 135 7.11 12.42 -4.70
CA ALA A 135 6.60 12.54 -3.33
C ALA A 135 7.58 13.31 -2.42
N GLU A 136 8.89 13.07 -2.53
CA GLU A 136 9.91 13.82 -1.78
C GLU A 136 9.91 15.30 -2.15
N GLU A 137 9.74 15.62 -3.43
CA GLU A 137 9.61 17.00 -3.91
C GLU A 137 8.39 17.71 -3.29
N ILE A 138 7.25 17.04 -3.20
CA ILE A 138 6.01 17.64 -2.69
C ILE A 138 5.96 17.68 -1.16
N PHE A 139 6.35 16.60 -0.49
CA PHE A 139 6.27 16.50 0.97
C PHE A 139 7.44 17.18 1.69
N HIS A 140 8.56 17.42 1.00
CA HIS A 140 9.81 17.90 1.61
C HIS A 140 10.27 17.04 2.80
N ALA A 141 10.06 15.73 2.71
CA ALA A 141 10.40 14.77 3.74
C ALA A 141 10.86 13.46 3.08
N PRO A 142 11.66 12.63 3.77
CA PRO A 142 12.07 11.33 3.24
C PRO A 142 10.86 10.46 2.91
N VAL A 143 10.83 9.86 1.73
CA VAL A 143 9.78 8.95 1.29
C VAL A 143 10.37 7.59 0.95
N ARG A 144 9.66 6.52 1.26
CA ARG A 144 10.04 5.16 0.82
C ARG A 144 8.82 4.30 0.52
N ILE A 145 9.02 3.28 -0.31
CA ILE A 145 8.02 2.24 -0.50
C ILE A 145 8.08 1.23 0.65
N GLY A 146 6.93 0.97 1.26
CA GLY A 146 6.70 -0.08 2.24
C GLY A 146 6.18 -1.33 1.56
N VAL A 147 6.78 -2.49 1.90
CA VAL A 147 6.29 -3.80 1.46
C VAL A 147 6.14 -4.71 2.68
N PRO A 148 5.28 -5.75 2.61
CA PRO A 148 5.13 -6.71 3.70
C PRO A 148 6.48 -7.28 4.16
N GLN A 149 6.66 -7.35 5.49
CA GLN A 149 7.81 -7.96 6.14
C GLN A 149 7.37 -9.14 7.01
N ASP A 150 8.33 -9.91 7.51
CA ASP A 150 8.13 -10.98 8.50
C ASP A 150 7.21 -12.13 8.05
N VAL A 151 7.11 -12.36 6.74
CA VAL A 151 6.42 -13.52 6.16
C VAL A 151 7.41 -14.63 5.83
N LYS A 152 7.17 -15.83 6.35
CA LYS A 152 7.93 -17.05 5.99
C LYS A 152 7.30 -17.74 4.79
N GLY A 153 8.11 -18.31 3.89
CA GLY A 153 7.64 -19.04 2.71
C GLY A 153 7.76 -18.23 1.42
N LEU A 154 6.63 -17.97 0.74
CA LEU A 154 6.46 -17.22 -0.54
C LEU A 154 6.91 -15.73 -0.48
N SER A 155 7.99 -15.44 0.25
CA SER A 155 8.54 -14.11 0.52
C SER A 155 8.77 -13.28 -0.75
N ASP A 156 9.20 -13.90 -1.85
CA ASP A 156 9.42 -13.21 -3.13
C ASP A 156 8.13 -12.68 -3.76
N ILE A 157 7.01 -13.38 -3.58
CA ILE A 157 5.71 -12.96 -4.12
C ILE A 157 5.09 -11.89 -3.24
N VAL A 158 5.17 -12.06 -1.92
CA VAL A 158 4.54 -11.13 -0.96
C VAL A 158 5.33 -9.84 -0.74
N ARG A 159 6.59 -9.75 -1.20
CA ARG A 159 7.39 -8.52 -1.22
C ARG A 159 6.94 -7.56 -2.32
N ASN A 160 5.66 -7.21 -2.27
CA ASN A 160 5.01 -6.34 -3.23
C ASN A 160 3.96 -5.52 -2.46
N PRO A 161 3.96 -4.18 -2.60
CA PRO A 161 3.08 -3.31 -1.82
C PRO A 161 1.58 -3.56 -2.10
N ILE A 162 1.24 -4.23 -3.21
CA ILE A 162 -0.14 -4.68 -3.50
C ILE A 162 -0.69 -5.60 -2.41
N TYR A 163 0.17 -6.34 -1.71
CA TYR A 163 -0.23 -7.32 -0.70
C TYR A 163 -0.15 -6.80 0.74
N SER A 164 0.25 -5.55 0.96
CA SER A 164 0.42 -4.94 2.29
C SER A 164 -0.79 -5.11 3.19
N THR A 165 -1.97 -4.76 2.70
CA THR A 165 -3.19 -4.82 3.51
C THR A 165 -3.59 -6.26 3.83
N GLY A 166 -3.57 -7.16 2.84
CA GLY A 166 -3.89 -8.57 3.04
C GLY A 166 -2.94 -9.26 4.02
N VAL A 167 -1.63 -9.07 3.87
CA VAL A 167 -0.63 -9.65 4.77
C VAL A 167 -0.72 -9.02 6.17
N GLY A 168 -0.87 -7.70 6.26
CA GLY A 168 -0.99 -6.99 7.53
C GLY A 168 -2.17 -7.49 8.37
N LEU A 169 -3.32 -7.73 7.75
CA LEU A 169 -4.50 -8.30 8.43
C LEU A 169 -4.25 -9.72 8.96
N LEU A 170 -3.56 -10.56 8.20
CA LEU A 170 -3.19 -11.91 8.65
C LEU A 170 -2.22 -11.88 9.83
N LEU A 171 -1.16 -11.06 9.74
CA LEU A 171 -0.21 -10.88 10.83
C LEU A 171 -0.88 -10.34 12.10
N TYR A 172 -1.80 -9.38 11.94
CA TYR A 172 -2.61 -8.86 13.04
C TYR A 172 -3.47 -9.95 13.69
N GLY A 173 -4.13 -10.79 12.89
CA GLY A 173 -4.91 -11.92 13.39
C GLY A 173 -4.07 -12.94 14.17
N VAL A 174 -2.89 -13.29 13.65
CA VAL A 174 -1.94 -14.20 14.33
C VAL A 174 -1.49 -13.61 15.67
N LYS A 175 -1.13 -12.32 15.70
CA LYS A 175 -0.74 -11.64 16.95
C LYS A 175 -1.88 -11.65 17.97
N GLN A 176 -3.10 -11.37 17.54
CA GLN A 176 -4.26 -11.36 18.43
C GLN A 176 -4.57 -12.76 19.01
N GLN A 177 -4.34 -13.84 18.24
CA GLN A 177 -4.45 -15.21 18.76
C GLN A 177 -3.38 -15.50 19.81
N GLN A 178 -2.13 -15.14 19.55
CA GLN A 178 -1.03 -15.33 20.50
C GLN A 178 -1.25 -14.55 21.81
N ASP A 179 -1.69 -13.29 21.71
CA ASP A 179 -2.00 -12.46 22.89
C ASP A 179 -3.13 -13.08 23.72
N ARG A 180 -4.14 -13.69 23.07
CA ARG A 180 -5.23 -14.42 23.76
C ARG A 180 -4.73 -15.70 24.42
N ASP A 181 -3.89 -16.48 23.75
CA ASP A 181 -3.35 -17.73 24.29
C ASP A 181 -2.43 -17.48 25.50
N MET A 182 -1.69 -16.36 25.50
CA MET A 182 -0.89 -15.94 26.67
C MET A 182 -1.75 -15.47 27.86
N GLN A 183 -2.93 -14.92 27.60
CA GLN A 183 -3.86 -14.44 28.64
C GLN A 183 -4.85 -15.53 29.10
N ALA A 184 -4.92 -16.66 28.41
CA ALA A 184 -5.76 -17.77 28.82
C ALA A 184 -5.26 -18.31 30.18
N PRO A 185 -6.15 -18.50 31.17
CA PRO A 185 -5.75 -19.15 32.41
C PRO A 185 -5.14 -20.52 32.09
N PRO A 186 -4.13 -20.98 32.83
CA PRO A 186 -3.59 -22.32 32.64
C PRO A 186 -4.77 -23.28 32.61
N LYS A 187 -4.85 -24.14 31.59
CA LYS A 187 -5.88 -25.17 31.54
C LYS A 187 -5.79 -25.92 32.88
N GLU A 188 -6.81 -25.76 33.74
CA GLU A 188 -6.92 -26.57 34.94
C GLU A 188 -6.83 -28.01 34.47
N VAL A 189 -5.73 -28.67 34.80
CA VAL A 189 -5.64 -30.12 34.70
C VAL A 189 -6.68 -30.60 35.71
N LYS A 190 -7.90 -30.85 35.25
CA LYS A 190 -8.91 -31.53 36.04
C LYS A 190 -8.36 -32.92 36.30
N MET A 191 -7.64 -33.08 37.41
CA MET A 191 -7.25 -34.38 37.94
C MET A 191 -8.51 -35.24 37.94
N GLY A 192 -8.47 -36.32 37.16
CA GLY A 192 -9.60 -37.23 37.07
C GLY A 192 -9.95 -37.71 38.46
N PHE A 193 -11.23 -37.99 38.72
CA PHE A 193 -11.65 -38.56 40.00
C PHE A 193 -10.83 -39.83 40.33
N SER A 194 -10.44 -40.60 39.31
CA SER A 194 -9.51 -41.73 39.38
C SER A 194 -8.13 -41.35 39.95
N ASP A 195 -7.57 -40.21 39.55
CA ASP A 195 -6.25 -39.75 39.98
C ASP A 195 -6.30 -39.26 41.43
N LYS A 196 -7.41 -38.60 41.82
CA LYS A 196 -7.66 -38.21 43.21
C LYS A 196 -7.82 -39.42 44.13
N VAL A 197 -8.55 -40.45 43.68
CA VAL A 197 -8.76 -41.69 44.44
C VAL A 197 -7.45 -42.48 44.54
N SER A 198 -6.68 -42.60 43.45
CA SER A 198 -5.39 -43.28 43.47
C SER A 198 -4.38 -42.59 44.40
N ALA A 199 -4.35 -41.25 44.39
CA ALA A 199 -3.50 -40.47 45.28
C ALA A 199 -3.93 -40.58 46.76
N TRP A 200 -5.23 -40.64 47.05
CA TRP A 200 -5.74 -40.83 48.42
C TRP A 200 -5.40 -42.22 48.97
N ILE A 201 -5.56 -43.27 48.15
CA ILE A 201 -5.21 -44.64 48.53
C ILE A 201 -3.71 -44.75 48.82
N LYS A 202 -2.85 -44.22 47.94
CA LYS A 202 -1.39 -44.23 48.17
C LYS A 202 -0.92 -43.44 49.39
N LYS A 203 -1.76 -42.54 49.93
CA LYS A 203 -1.42 -41.70 51.08
C LYS A 203 -1.93 -42.27 52.40
N ASN A 204 -2.95 -43.15 52.38
CA ASN A 204 -3.62 -43.65 53.58
C ASN A 204 -3.55 -45.18 53.74
N LEU A 205 -2.80 -45.85 52.87
CA LEU A 205 -2.37 -47.25 52.96
C LEU A 205 -0.86 -47.29 52.83
#